data_AF-A0AAE3R894-F1
#
_entry.id   AF-A0AAE3R894-F1
#
_cell.length_a   1.000
_cell.length_b   1.000
_cell.length_c   1.000
_cell.angle_alpha   90.00
_cell.angle_beta   90.00
_cell.angle_gamma   90.00
#
_symmetry.space_group_name_H-M   'P 1'
#
loop_
_entity.id
_entity.type
_entity.pdbx_description
1 polymer ?
#
loop_
_entity_poly.entity_id
_entity_poly.type
_entity_poly.pdbx_seq_one_letter_code
_entity_poly.pdbx_strand_id
1 'polypeptide(L)'
;MDKEKIRILYVDDELNNLNMFRASFRLDYDIVTSLSGKDALEQTRKSSFHVVIADQRMPEMSGVEFFEKLLEEDPEPVRILLTGYTNIESVIDAINRGQVFRYIKKPWEEDDLRLTIENAYEIYYTRQALKRKNEELAKMNADLMRANEELNRFVYSASHDLKAPLASIMGIVQVARMEGEEHEAAHYLSLIERSVKQLETFIQNIIDYYKNIRYQENLVEINFDSLIQETIDSFQYYQNISEIDFDISVQQSTTFINDDFRMRVIFNNLVSNAIKYQKKKTTDKKINIHVRTADGIAVIHIRDNGIGIPDEYIKDIYKMFFRATEVSAGSGMGLYIVKEAIEKMHGQISVASKEGEGTAFTVVLPNRN
;
A
#
# COMPACT_ATOMS: atom_id res chain seq x y z
N MET A 1 32.82 -14.72 -0.59
CA MET A 1 31.67 -14.65 0.33
C MET A 1 31.81 -15.82 1.27
N ASP A 2 32.14 -15.58 2.53
CA ASP A 2 32.14 -16.67 3.52
C ASP A 2 30.71 -17.20 3.59
N LYS A 3 30.54 -18.49 3.27
CA LYS A 3 29.28 -19.19 3.56
C LYS A 3 29.09 -19.14 5.07
N GLU A 4 27.96 -18.58 5.51
CA GLU A 4 27.58 -18.62 6.91
C GLU A 4 27.60 -20.08 7.39
N LYS A 5 28.36 -20.36 8.46
CA LYS A 5 28.54 -21.74 8.92
C LYS A 5 27.21 -22.30 9.45
N ILE A 6 26.98 -23.59 9.20
CA ILE A 6 25.81 -24.28 9.76
C ILE A 6 25.93 -24.24 11.28
N ARG A 7 24.98 -23.54 11.92
CA ARG A 7 24.86 -23.47 13.37
C ARG A 7 24.12 -24.66 13.95
N ILE A 8 24.78 -25.37 14.86
CA ILE A 8 24.35 -26.64 15.44
C ILE A 8 24.30 -26.53 16.95
N LEU A 9 23.20 -26.99 17.54
CA LEU A 9 23.12 -27.26 18.97
C LEU A 9 23.30 -28.76 19.20
N TYR A 10 24.35 -29.16 19.92
CA TYR A 10 24.59 -30.55 20.31
C TYR A 10 24.35 -30.74 21.81
N VAL A 11 23.50 -31.70 22.16
CA VAL A 11 23.08 -31.98 23.54
C VAL A 11 23.46 -33.41 23.93
N ASP A 12 24.22 -33.54 25.01
CA ASP A 12 24.71 -34.82 25.54
C ASP A 12 25.03 -34.63 27.02
N ASP A 13 24.70 -35.59 27.87
CA ASP A 13 24.93 -35.50 29.32
C ASP A 13 26.38 -35.76 29.72
N GLU A 14 27.21 -36.31 28.82
CA GLU A 14 28.61 -36.55 29.06
C GLU A 14 29.51 -35.46 28.43
N LEU A 15 30.26 -34.75 29.28
CA LEU A 15 31.18 -33.69 28.85
C LEU A 15 32.23 -34.17 27.82
N ASN A 16 32.64 -35.43 27.90
CA ASN A 16 33.59 -36.01 26.96
C ASN A 16 33.01 -36.11 25.54
N ASN A 17 31.73 -36.49 25.40
CA ASN A 17 31.05 -36.56 24.11
C ASN A 17 30.93 -35.18 23.48
N LEU A 18 30.54 -34.17 24.28
CA LEU A 18 30.49 -32.77 23.84
C LEU A 18 31.85 -32.26 23.32
N ASN A 19 32.93 -32.53 24.07
CA ASN A 19 34.28 -32.12 23.70
C ASN A 19 34.76 -32.83 22.43
N MET A 20 34.48 -34.13 22.29
CA MET A 20 34.84 -34.92 21.11
C MET A 20 34.10 -34.43 19.87
N PHE A 21 32.78 -34.27 19.96
CA PHE A 21 31.96 -33.73 18.86
C PHE A 21 32.47 -32.35 18.42
N ARG A 22 32.69 -31.44 19.39
CA ARG A 22 33.22 -30.11 19.07
C ARG A 22 34.62 -30.19 18.46
N ALA A 23 35.47 -31.12 18.90
CA ALA A 23 36.80 -31.29 18.32
C ALA A 23 36.76 -31.75 16.86
N SER A 24 35.87 -32.69 16.53
CA SER A 24 35.72 -33.23 15.17
C SER A 24 35.10 -32.24 14.19
N PHE A 25 34.17 -31.38 14.64
CA PHE A 25 33.31 -30.64 13.71
C PHE A 25 33.43 -29.10 13.75
N ARG A 26 34.17 -28.51 14.70
CA ARG A 26 34.27 -27.03 14.85
C ARG A 26 34.88 -26.29 13.64
N LEU A 27 35.61 -27.00 12.78
CA LEU A 27 36.19 -26.40 11.57
C LEU A 27 35.11 -26.11 10.53
N ASP A 28 34.08 -26.96 10.45
CA ASP A 28 33.03 -26.89 9.43
C ASP A 28 31.78 -26.14 9.93
N TYR A 29 31.45 -26.28 11.21
CA TYR A 29 30.19 -25.82 11.79
C TYR A 29 30.38 -24.84 12.94
N ASP A 30 29.38 -24.00 13.18
CA ASP A 30 29.26 -23.22 14.42
C ASP A 30 28.55 -24.07 15.48
N ILE A 31 29.28 -24.55 16.47
CA ILE A 31 28.80 -25.56 17.42
C ILE A 31 28.59 -24.94 18.79
N VAL A 32 27.36 -25.04 19.26
CA VAL A 32 26.98 -24.78 20.64
C VAL A 32 26.65 -26.13 21.29
N THR A 33 27.12 -26.32 22.53
CA THR A 33 26.95 -27.58 23.27
C THR A 33 26.15 -27.35 24.55
N SER A 34 25.37 -28.35 24.96
CA SER A 34 24.62 -28.33 26.22
C SER A 34 24.71 -29.68 26.94
N LEU A 35 24.84 -29.64 28.28
CA LEU A 35 24.90 -30.83 29.14
C LEU A 35 23.51 -31.37 29.50
N SER A 36 22.45 -30.61 29.26
CA SER A 36 21.09 -31.01 29.59
C SER A 36 20.07 -30.51 28.57
N GLY A 37 18.97 -31.24 28.43
CA GLY A 37 17.83 -30.81 27.60
C GLY A 37 17.19 -29.50 28.09
N LYS A 38 17.18 -29.25 29.41
CA LYS A 38 16.67 -27.99 29.97
C LYS A 38 17.53 -26.80 29.55
N ASP A 39 18.84 -26.90 29.71
CA ASP A 39 19.77 -25.84 29.29
C ASP A 39 19.72 -25.64 27.77
N ALA A 40 19.53 -26.72 27.01
CA ALA A 40 19.39 -26.65 25.56
C ALA A 40 18.14 -25.86 25.13
N LEU A 41 16.98 -26.07 25.77
CA LEU A 41 15.78 -25.28 25.52
C LEU A 41 15.97 -23.80 25.85
N GLU A 42 16.69 -23.47 26.93
CA GLU A 42 17.02 -22.07 27.19
C GLU A 42 17.90 -21.45 26.11
N GLN A 43 18.82 -22.23 25.53
CA GLN A 43 19.68 -21.76 24.45
C GLN A 43 18.91 -21.52 23.15
N THR A 44 17.95 -22.39 22.80
CA THR A 44 17.11 -22.21 21.59
C THR A 44 16.21 -20.97 21.70
N ARG A 45 15.79 -20.59 22.91
CA ARG A 45 15.08 -19.31 23.14
C ARG A 45 15.95 -18.08 22.96
N LYS A 46 17.26 -18.19 23.23
CA LYS A 46 18.22 -17.08 23.14
C LYS A 46 18.81 -16.92 21.75
N SER A 47 18.86 -17.99 20.96
CA SER A 47 19.48 -17.98 19.64
C SER A 47 18.92 -19.08 18.74
N SER A 48 18.86 -18.82 17.44
CA SER A 48 18.39 -19.78 16.44
C SER A 48 19.45 -20.81 16.06
N PHE A 49 18.99 -22.00 15.70
CA PHE A 49 19.84 -23.10 15.24
C PHE A 49 19.26 -23.67 13.94
N HIS A 50 20.12 -24.14 13.05
CA HIS A 50 19.65 -24.80 11.83
C HIS A 50 19.40 -26.29 12.08
N VAL A 51 20.28 -26.90 12.87
CA VAL A 51 20.25 -28.33 13.20
C VAL A 51 20.41 -28.48 14.71
N VAL A 52 19.60 -29.34 15.32
CA VAL A 52 19.72 -29.71 16.73
C VAL A 52 19.94 -31.21 16.82
N ILE A 53 20.99 -31.60 17.51
CA ILE A 53 21.41 -32.98 17.70
C ILE A 53 21.35 -33.29 19.19
N ALA A 54 20.64 -34.34 19.59
CA ALA A 54 20.53 -34.72 21.00
C ALA A 54 20.79 -36.21 21.20
N ASP A 55 21.45 -36.57 22.30
CA ASP A 55 21.47 -37.95 22.76
C ASP A 55 20.08 -38.40 23.21
N GLN A 56 19.77 -39.68 22.97
CA GLN A 56 18.50 -40.25 23.36
C GLN A 56 18.31 -40.31 24.89
N ARG A 57 19.36 -40.64 25.65
CA ARG A 57 19.29 -40.90 27.08
C ARG A 57 20.08 -39.86 27.85
N MET A 58 19.38 -38.83 28.31
CA MET A 58 19.94 -37.83 29.20
C MET A 58 19.19 -37.84 30.54
N PRO A 59 19.83 -37.46 31.66
CA PRO A 59 19.18 -37.31 32.95
C PRO A 59 18.03 -36.30 32.88
N GLU A 60 16.98 -36.54 33.68
CA GLU A 60 15.77 -35.71 33.83
C GLU A 60 14.86 -35.58 32.58
N MET A 61 15.43 -35.53 31.38
CA MET A 61 14.70 -35.33 30.12
C MET A 61 15.41 -36.10 29.00
N SER A 62 14.72 -37.04 28.38
CA SER A 62 15.23 -37.75 27.20
C SER A 62 15.33 -36.83 25.97
N GLY A 63 16.15 -37.21 24.99
CA GLY A 63 16.28 -36.44 23.73
C GLY A 63 14.96 -36.31 22.97
N VAL A 64 14.07 -37.29 23.10
CA VAL A 64 12.73 -37.26 22.48
C VAL A 64 11.83 -36.23 23.16
N GLU A 65 11.75 -36.25 24.50
CA GLU A 65 10.99 -35.25 25.26
C GLU A 65 11.53 -33.83 25.05
N PHE A 66 12.86 -33.70 24.90
CA PHE A 66 13.48 -32.43 24.52
C PHE A 66 13.00 -31.96 23.15
N PHE A 67 12.97 -32.83 22.13
CA PHE A 67 12.50 -32.46 20.79
C PHE A 67 11.00 -32.18 20.72
N GLU A 68 10.18 -32.87 21.52
CA GLU A 68 8.75 -32.54 21.65
C GLU A 68 8.56 -31.11 22.17
N LYS A 69 9.27 -30.73 23.24
CA LYS A 69 9.22 -29.37 23.79
C LYS A 69 9.80 -28.34 22.82
N LEU A 70 10.89 -28.68 22.13
CA LEU A 70 11.46 -27.80 21.11
C LEU A 70 10.45 -27.56 19.99
N LEU A 71 9.70 -28.57 19.54
CA LEU A 71 8.70 -28.43 18.48
C LEU A 71 7.59 -27.43 18.85
N GLU A 72 7.21 -27.36 20.13
CA GLU A 72 6.21 -26.41 20.61
C GLU A 72 6.72 -24.96 20.62
N GLU A 73 8.02 -24.75 20.88
CA GLU A 73 8.62 -23.43 21.05
C GLU A 73 9.27 -22.89 19.77
N ASP A 74 10.03 -23.74 19.07
CA ASP A 74 10.74 -23.45 17.83
C ASP A 74 10.77 -24.71 16.93
N PRO A 75 9.79 -24.86 16.02
CA PRO A 75 9.70 -26.03 15.15
C PRO A 75 10.70 -26.01 13.98
N GLU A 76 11.38 -24.89 13.75
CA GLU A 76 12.20 -24.65 12.56
C GLU A 76 13.45 -25.54 12.48
N PRO A 77 14.26 -25.72 13.54
CA PRO A 77 15.48 -26.49 13.47
C PRO A 77 15.21 -27.97 13.12
N VAL A 78 16.06 -28.53 12.27
CA VAL A 78 15.99 -29.94 11.92
C VAL A 78 16.64 -30.77 13.01
N ARG A 79 15.92 -31.80 13.46
CA ARG A 79 16.25 -32.57 14.67
C ARG A 79 16.86 -33.91 14.32
N ILE A 80 18.02 -34.22 14.90
CA ILE A 80 18.75 -35.48 14.73
C ILE A 80 18.93 -36.13 16.09
N LEU A 81 18.56 -37.40 16.22
CA LEU A 81 18.71 -38.16 17.47
C LEU A 81 19.94 -39.07 17.41
N LEU A 82 20.80 -39.05 18.43
CA LEU A 82 21.86 -40.04 18.59
C LEU A 82 21.38 -41.17 19.52
N THR A 83 21.60 -42.43 19.14
CA THR A 83 21.16 -43.59 19.93
C THR A 83 22.23 -44.68 20.03
N GLY A 84 22.37 -45.29 21.20
CA GLY A 84 23.22 -46.47 21.42
C GLY A 84 22.54 -47.82 21.18
N TYR A 85 21.22 -47.86 20.92
CA TYR A 85 20.44 -49.10 20.91
C TYR A 85 19.90 -49.45 19.52
N THR A 86 19.78 -50.76 19.25
CA THR A 86 19.23 -51.30 18.00
C THR A 86 17.71 -51.50 18.03
N ASN A 87 17.01 -51.04 19.07
CA ASN A 87 15.58 -51.31 19.19
C ASN A 87 14.75 -50.32 18.34
N ILE A 88 14.19 -50.84 17.26
CA ILE A 88 13.48 -50.11 16.20
C ILE A 88 12.22 -49.42 16.75
N GLU A 89 11.54 -49.98 17.74
CA GLU A 89 10.31 -49.41 18.31
C GLU A 89 10.52 -48.05 18.98
N SER A 90 11.60 -47.90 19.76
CA SER A 90 11.95 -46.64 20.42
C SER A 90 12.39 -45.55 19.43
N VAL A 91 12.81 -45.94 18.23
CA VAL A 91 13.16 -45.03 17.13
C VAL A 91 11.91 -44.57 16.39
N ILE A 92 10.93 -45.45 16.17
CA ILE A 92 9.64 -45.10 15.56
C ILE A 92 8.88 -44.10 16.45
N ASP A 93 8.88 -44.30 17.77
CA ASP A 93 8.20 -43.39 18.70
C ASP A 93 8.86 -41.99 18.71
N ALA A 94 10.20 -41.93 18.55
CA ALA A 94 10.94 -40.67 18.43
C ALA A 94 10.63 -39.89 17.13
N ILE A 95 10.46 -40.60 16.01
CA ILE A 95 10.09 -39.99 14.72
C ILE A 95 8.68 -39.40 14.81
N ASN A 96 7.74 -40.14 15.40
CA ASN A 96 6.34 -39.75 15.43
C ASN A 96 6.06 -38.57 16.39
N ARG A 97 6.74 -38.51 17.54
CA ARG A 97 6.46 -37.45 18.54
C ARG A 97 7.38 -36.24 18.43
N GLY A 98 8.68 -36.46 18.25
CA GLY A 98 9.68 -35.39 18.16
C GLY A 98 9.89 -34.83 16.75
N GLN A 99 9.21 -35.39 15.73
CA GLN A 99 9.46 -35.15 14.30
C GLN A 99 10.96 -35.17 13.93
N VAL A 100 11.66 -36.16 14.48
CA VAL A 100 13.08 -36.36 14.21
C VAL A 100 13.28 -36.69 12.74
N PHE A 101 14.16 -35.95 12.08
CA PHE A 101 14.48 -36.17 10.67
C PHE A 101 15.23 -37.48 10.45
N ARG A 102 16.25 -37.72 11.28
CA ARG A 102 17.08 -38.92 11.20
C ARG A 102 17.66 -39.28 12.57
N TYR A 103 17.88 -40.57 12.78
CA TYR A 103 18.65 -41.06 13.92
C TYR A 103 20.01 -41.58 13.46
N ILE A 104 21.03 -41.48 14.32
CA ILE A 104 22.38 -41.96 14.07
C ILE A 104 22.81 -42.84 15.23
N LYS A 105 23.41 -43.99 14.91
CA LYS A 105 23.87 -44.96 15.91
C LYS A 105 25.24 -44.56 16.47
N LYS A 106 25.43 -44.67 17.79
CA LYS A 106 26.75 -44.53 18.45
C LYS A 106 27.50 -45.88 18.46
N PRO A 107 28.84 -45.91 18.22
CA PRO A 107 29.67 -44.82 17.73
C PRO A 107 29.34 -44.48 16.27
N TRP A 108 29.38 -43.20 15.91
CA TRP A 108 29.09 -42.74 14.55
C TRP A 108 30.35 -42.67 13.70
N GLU A 109 30.18 -42.78 12.39
CA GLU A 109 31.22 -42.40 11.42
C GLU A 109 31.11 -40.91 11.12
N GLU A 110 32.23 -40.19 11.13
CA GLU A 110 32.24 -38.72 10.96
C GLU A 110 31.65 -38.29 9.61
N ASP A 111 31.91 -39.05 8.54
CA ASP A 111 31.40 -38.76 7.20
C ASP A 111 29.88 -38.94 7.09
N ASP A 112 29.29 -39.96 7.71
CA ASP A 112 27.83 -40.17 7.70
C ASP A 112 27.11 -39.09 8.54
N LEU A 113 27.70 -38.70 9.68
CA LEU A 113 27.16 -37.62 10.50
C LEU A 113 27.25 -36.28 9.77
N ARG A 114 28.38 -35.99 9.11
CA ARG A 114 28.56 -34.79 8.26
C ARG A 114 27.52 -34.76 7.15
N LEU A 115 27.37 -35.84 6.38
CA LEU A 115 26.37 -35.95 5.32
C LEU A 115 24.94 -35.74 5.86
N THR A 116 24.65 -36.26 7.06
CA THR A 116 23.34 -36.09 7.69
C THR A 116 23.09 -34.65 8.13
N ILE A 117 24.09 -33.97 8.66
CA ILE A 117 24.02 -32.53 9.02
C ILE A 117 23.78 -31.67 7.78
N GLU A 118 24.53 -31.91 6.69
CA GLU A 118 24.35 -31.17 5.43
C GLU A 118 22.93 -31.36 4.86
N ASN A 119 22.44 -32.61 4.83
CA ASN A 119 21.07 -32.89 4.37
C ASN A 119 20.01 -32.24 5.28
N ALA A 120 20.22 -32.25 6.60
CA ALA A 120 19.35 -31.58 7.54
C ALA A 120 19.32 -30.06 7.32
N TYR A 121 20.48 -29.46 7.05
CA TYR A 121 20.58 -28.04 6.74
C TYR A 121 19.90 -27.68 5.41
N GLU A 122 20.08 -28.48 4.35
CA GLU A 122 19.38 -28.26 3.08
C GLU A 122 17.86 -28.32 3.23
N ILE A 123 17.34 -29.21 4.07
CA ILE A 123 15.91 -29.27 4.42
C ILE A 123 15.47 -28.00 5.16
N TYR A 124 16.23 -27.57 6.18
CA TYR A 124 15.97 -26.33 6.90
C TYR A 124 15.92 -25.14 5.94
N TYR A 125 16.95 -24.99 5.10
CA TYR A 125 17.08 -23.89 4.16
C TYR A 125 15.94 -23.88 3.14
N THR A 126 15.61 -25.04 2.58
CA THR A 126 14.51 -25.20 1.62
C THR A 126 13.16 -24.82 2.23
N ARG A 127 12.89 -25.25 3.47
CA ARG A 127 11.66 -24.90 4.19
C ARG A 127 11.55 -23.39 4.42
N GLN A 128 12.64 -22.76 4.84
CA GLN A 128 12.66 -21.31 5.06
C GLN A 128 12.52 -20.52 3.76
N ALA A 129 13.16 -20.96 2.68
CA ALA A 129 13.00 -20.36 1.36
C ALA A 129 11.56 -20.47 0.85
N LEU A 130 10.93 -21.65 1.03
CA LEU A 130 9.53 -21.87 0.65
C LEU A 130 8.57 -21.00 1.47
N LYS A 131 8.78 -20.90 2.79
CA LYS A 131 7.99 -20.05 3.68
C LYS A 131 8.04 -18.59 3.24
N ARG A 132 9.24 -18.05 2.99
CA ARG A 132 9.43 -16.69 2.46
C ARG A 132 8.74 -16.49 1.12
N LYS A 133 8.85 -17.45 0.21
CA LYS A 133 8.19 -17.37 -1.11
C LYS A 133 6.66 -17.40 -0.99
N ASN A 134 6.12 -18.20 -0.08
CA ASN A 134 4.68 -18.22 0.19
C ASN A 134 4.19 -16.91 0.79
N GLU A 135 4.95 -16.29 1.71
CA GLU A 135 4.63 -14.98 2.27
C GLU A 135 4.68 -13.87 1.20
N GLU A 136 5.69 -13.86 0.34
CA GLU A 136 5.79 -12.96 -0.82
C GLU A 136 4.60 -13.12 -1.77
N LEU A 137 4.25 -14.37 -2.12
CA LEU A 137 3.12 -14.68 -2.99
C LEU A 137 1.78 -14.25 -2.37
N ALA A 138 1.58 -14.50 -1.07
CA ALA A 138 0.38 -14.09 -0.37
C ALA A 138 0.20 -12.57 -0.39
N LYS A 139 1.29 -11.83 -0.15
CA LYS A 139 1.29 -10.36 -0.24
C LYS A 139 0.96 -9.89 -1.66
N MET A 140 1.63 -10.44 -2.67
CA MET A 140 1.41 -10.05 -4.07
C MET A 140 -0.02 -10.37 -4.54
N ASN A 141 -0.59 -11.49 -4.10
CA ASN A 141 -1.96 -11.85 -4.42
C ASN A 141 -2.97 -10.90 -3.75
N ALA A 142 -2.74 -10.52 -2.49
CA ALA A 142 -3.57 -9.52 -1.81
C ALA A 142 -3.51 -8.15 -2.50
N ASP A 143 -2.33 -7.72 -2.97
CA ASP A 143 -2.17 -6.48 -3.73
C ASP A 143 -2.92 -6.54 -5.07
N LEU A 144 -2.83 -7.67 -5.77
CA LEU A 144 -3.53 -7.90 -7.04
C LEU A 144 -5.04 -7.92 -6.87
N MET A 145 -5.55 -8.58 -5.83
CA MET A 145 -6.99 -8.59 -5.51
C MET A 145 -7.51 -7.18 -5.25
N ARG A 146 -6.78 -6.37 -4.46
CA ARG A 146 -7.13 -4.96 -4.20
C ARG A 146 -7.19 -4.14 -5.49
N ALA A 147 -6.16 -4.22 -6.32
CA ALA A 147 -6.13 -3.52 -7.61
C ALA A 147 -7.26 -3.96 -8.55
N ASN A 148 -7.61 -5.25 -8.53
CA ASN A 148 -8.71 -5.78 -9.35
C ASN A 148 -10.08 -5.29 -8.85
N GLU A 149 -10.30 -5.23 -7.54
CA GLU A 149 -11.52 -4.67 -6.96
C GLU A 149 -11.68 -3.18 -7.28
N GLU A 150 -10.59 -2.41 -7.22
CA GLU A 150 -10.55 -1.00 -7.62
C GLU A 150 -10.88 -0.83 -9.11
N LEU A 151 -10.29 -1.66 -9.98
CA LEU A 151 -10.60 -1.65 -11.41
C LEU A 151 -12.07 -2.00 -11.69
N ASN A 152 -12.60 -3.04 -11.05
CA ASN A 152 -14.01 -3.43 -11.21
C ASN A 152 -14.96 -2.31 -10.77
N ARG A 153 -14.64 -1.65 -9.65
CA ARG A 153 -15.39 -0.50 -9.17
C ARG A 153 -15.34 0.65 -10.17
N PHE A 154 -14.17 0.94 -10.73
CA PHE A 154 -13.99 1.96 -11.78
C PHE A 154 -14.84 1.65 -13.02
N VAL A 155 -14.78 0.42 -13.55
CA VAL A 155 -15.54 0.04 -14.75
C VAL A 155 -17.06 0.13 -14.51
N TYR A 156 -17.54 -0.33 -13.36
CA TYR A 156 -18.96 -0.30 -13.02
C TYR A 156 -19.49 1.13 -12.92
N SER A 157 -18.83 1.97 -12.14
CA SER A 157 -19.21 3.37 -11.93
C SER A 157 -19.07 4.19 -13.21
N ALA A 158 -18.00 3.98 -13.99
CA ALA A 158 -17.85 4.65 -15.27
C ALA A 158 -18.98 4.30 -16.25
N SER A 159 -19.41 3.03 -16.28
CA SER A 159 -20.55 2.60 -17.10
C SER A 159 -21.86 3.27 -16.67
N HIS A 160 -22.09 3.38 -15.35
CA HIS A 160 -23.27 4.05 -14.80
C HIS A 160 -23.31 5.54 -15.19
N ASP A 161 -22.20 6.23 -15.01
CA ASP A 161 -22.10 7.68 -15.24
C ASP A 161 -22.07 8.05 -16.73
N LEU A 162 -21.72 7.12 -17.62
CA LEU A 162 -21.97 7.25 -19.06
C LEU A 162 -23.46 7.03 -19.41
N LYS A 163 -24.10 6.05 -18.76
CA LYS A 163 -25.49 5.66 -19.07
C LYS A 163 -26.49 6.76 -18.71
N ALA A 164 -26.30 7.47 -17.61
CA ALA A 164 -27.19 8.53 -17.15
C ALA A 164 -27.39 9.70 -18.15
N PRO A 165 -26.33 10.39 -18.63
CA PRO A 165 -26.47 11.44 -19.63
C PRO A 165 -26.99 10.92 -20.98
N LEU A 166 -26.63 9.68 -21.38
CA LEU A 166 -27.18 9.07 -22.59
C LEU A 166 -28.69 8.82 -22.48
N ALA A 167 -29.17 8.33 -21.34
CA ALA A 167 -30.60 8.15 -21.08
C ALA A 167 -31.34 9.50 -21.07
N SER A 168 -30.72 10.55 -20.50
CA SER A 168 -31.24 11.92 -20.53
C SER A 168 -31.41 12.42 -21.97
N ILE A 169 -30.36 12.31 -22.81
CA ILE A 169 -30.41 12.72 -24.22
C ILE A 169 -31.54 11.97 -24.95
N MET A 170 -31.68 10.66 -24.72
CA MET A 170 -32.71 9.85 -25.39
C MET A 170 -34.11 10.26 -24.94
N GLY A 171 -34.30 10.55 -23.64
CA GLY A 171 -35.57 11.07 -23.12
C GLY A 171 -35.93 12.41 -23.74
N ILE A 172 -34.98 13.35 -23.81
CA ILE A 172 -35.20 14.67 -24.43
C ILE A 172 -35.57 14.52 -25.91
N VAL A 173 -34.86 13.68 -26.65
CA VAL A 173 -35.18 13.39 -28.06
C VAL A 173 -36.57 12.77 -28.20
N GLN A 174 -36.98 11.89 -27.29
CA GLN A 174 -38.30 11.27 -27.33
C GLN A 174 -39.43 12.26 -27.04
N VAL A 175 -39.25 13.16 -26.06
CA VAL A 175 -40.21 14.24 -25.76
C VAL A 175 -40.31 15.22 -26.93
N ALA A 176 -39.17 15.66 -27.47
CA ALA A 176 -39.15 16.55 -28.64
C ALA A 176 -39.88 15.96 -29.86
N ARG A 177 -39.83 14.62 -30.04
CA ARG A 177 -40.59 13.93 -31.10
C ARG A 177 -42.09 13.85 -30.82
N MET A 178 -42.53 13.89 -29.57
CA MET A 178 -43.95 13.85 -29.18
C MET A 178 -44.63 15.21 -29.30
N GLU A 179 -43.92 16.31 -28.97
CA GLU A 179 -44.49 17.67 -28.92
C GLU A 179 -44.62 18.37 -30.30
N GLY A 180 -44.09 17.77 -31.38
CA GLY A 180 -44.28 18.26 -32.76
C GLY A 180 -43.59 19.60 -33.06
N GLU A 181 -43.98 20.26 -34.17
CA GLU A 181 -43.34 21.50 -34.69
C GLU A 181 -43.70 22.78 -33.90
N GLU A 182 -44.61 22.72 -32.93
CA GLU A 182 -45.15 23.90 -32.23
C GLU A 182 -44.30 24.36 -31.03
N HIS A 183 -43.27 23.58 -30.64
CA HIS A 183 -42.44 23.83 -29.46
C HIS A 183 -41.00 24.25 -29.82
N GLU A 184 -40.37 25.03 -28.93
CA GLU A 184 -39.03 25.60 -29.15
C GLU A 184 -37.95 24.52 -29.27
N ALA A 185 -37.67 24.04 -30.49
CA ALA A 185 -36.58 23.11 -30.78
C ALA A 185 -35.23 23.55 -30.18
N ALA A 186 -35.02 24.87 -30.08
CA ALA A 186 -33.87 25.48 -29.42
C ALA A 186 -33.74 25.07 -27.93
N HIS A 187 -34.85 24.95 -27.21
CA HIS A 187 -34.86 24.51 -25.81
C HIS A 187 -34.34 23.06 -25.69
N TYR A 188 -34.87 22.12 -26.47
CA TYR A 188 -34.41 20.72 -26.43
C TYR A 188 -32.96 20.56 -26.89
N LEU A 189 -32.56 21.27 -27.95
CA LEU A 189 -31.17 21.29 -28.41
C LEU A 189 -30.24 21.78 -27.29
N SER A 190 -30.63 22.79 -26.52
CA SER A 190 -29.84 23.27 -25.38
C SER A 190 -29.71 22.24 -24.25
N LEU A 191 -30.77 21.45 -23.98
CA LEU A 191 -30.75 20.38 -22.98
C LEU A 191 -29.87 19.20 -23.43
N ILE A 192 -29.93 18.85 -24.72
CA ILE A 192 -29.05 17.84 -25.33
C ILE A 192 -27.60 18.31 -25.27
N GLU A 193 -27.31 19.55 -25.68
CA GLU A 193 -25.98 20.14 -25.66
C GLU A 193 -25.38 20.11 -24.25
N ARG A 194 -26.18 20.46 -23.22
CA ARG A 194 -25.76 20.36 -21.82
C ARG A 194 -25.40 18.94 -21.41
N SER A 195 -26.19 17.95 -21.83
CA SER A 195 -25.94 16.53 -21.52
C SER A 195 -24.69 16.01 -22.25
N VAL A 196 -24.45 16.45 -23.49
CA VAL A 196 -23.23 16.11 -24.26
C VAL A 196 -21.98 16.72 -23.61
N LYS A 197 -22.01 18.00 -23.22
CA LYS A 197 -20.89 18.65 -22.51
C LYS A 197 -20.55 17.96 -21.18
N GLN A 198 -21.56 17.44 -20.48
CA GLN A 198 -21.35 16.63 -19.28
C GLN A 198 -20.62 15.32 -19.60
N LEU A 199 -21.00 14.65 -20.69
CA LEU A 199 -20.35 13.42 -21.15
C LEU A 199 -18.89 13.68 -21.56
N GLU A 200 -18.62 14.76 -22.30
CA GLU A 200 -17.25 15.14 -22.69
C GLU A 200 -16.37 15.42 -21.48
N THR A 201 -16.89 16.17 -20.50
CA THR A 201 -16.18 16.44 -19.24
C THR A 201 -15.87 15.14 -18.49
N PHE A 202 -16.81 14.20 -18.48
CA PHE A 202 -16.62 12.90 -17.86
C PHE A 202 -15.53 12.08 -18.56
N ILE A 203 -15.55 12.01 -19.89
CA ILE A 203 -14.52 11.32 -20.68
C ILE A 203 -13.14 11.93 -20.44
N GLN A 204 -13.05 13.26 -20.42
CA GLN A 204 -11.78 13.95 -20.15
C GLN A 204 -11.22 13.59 -18.77
N ASN A 205 -12.06 13.52 -17.74
CA ASN A 205 -11.64 13.10 -16.40
C ASN A 205 -11.11 11.65 -16.37
N ILE A 206 -11.69 10.74 -17.16
CA ILE A 206 -11.16 9.37 -17.30
C ILE A 206 -9.76 9.40 -17.93
N ILE A 207 -9.59 10.19 -18.98
CA ILE A 207 -8.31 10.35 -19.67
C ILE A 207 -7.26 10.92 -18.71
N ASP A 208 -7.62 11.94 -17.92
CA ASP A 208 -6.72 12.57 -16.96
C ASP A 208 -6.35 11.61 -15.82
N TYR A 209 -7.30 10.82 -15.33
CA TYR A 209 -7.03 9.73 -14.39
C TYR A 209 -6.06 8.70 -14.97
N TYR A 210 -6.33 8.20 -16.18
CA TYR A 210 -5.47 7.21 -16.83
C TYR A 210 -4.06 7.75 -17.08
N LYS A 211 -3.97 9.00 -17.56
CA LYS A 211 -2.69 9.70 -17.70
C LYS A 211 -1.98 9.75 -16.35
N ASN A 212 -2.61 10.23 -15.27
CA ASN A 212 -1.97 10.34 -13.96
C ASN A 212 -1.33 9.02 -13.46
N ILE A 213 -1.98 7.87 -13.72
CA ILE A 213 -1.45 6.53 -13.34
C ILE A 213 -0.24 6.14 -14.20
N ARG A 214 -0.32 6.35 -15.52
CA ARG A 214 0.65 5.82 -16.49
C ARG A 214 1.75 6.82 -16.87
N TYR A 215 1.60 8.08 -16.50
CA TYR A 215 2.52 9.15 -16.83
C TYR A 215 3.86 8.92 -16.12
N GLN A 216 4.92 8.80 -16.94
CA GLN A 216 6.29 8.83 -16.44
C GLN A 216 6.56 10.24 -15.91
N GLU A 217 7.16 10.32 -14.72
CA GLU A 217 7.41 11.58 -14.04
C GLU A 217 8.19 12.54 -14.94
N ASN A 218 7.64 13.74 -15.14
CA ASN A 218 8.31 14.83 -15.87
C ASN A 218 8.61 15.96 -14.88
N LEU A 219 9.78 15.87 -14.25
CA LEU A 219 10.23 16.82 -13.24
C LEU A 219 10.74 18.09 -13.93
N VAL A 220 10.06 19.21 -13.67
CA VAL A 220 10.44 20.53 -14.17
C VAL A 220 10.37 21.56 -13.05
N GLU A 221 11.01 22.70 -13.25
CA GLU A 221 10.86 23.84 -12.36
C GLU A 221 9.43 24.40 -12.47
N ILE A 222 8.74 24.47 -11.33
CA ILE A 222 7.38 24.96 -11.24
C ILE A 222 7.40 26.45 -10.86
N ASN A 223 6.78 27.28 -11.69
CA ASN A 223 6.47 28.66 -11.37
C ASN A 223 5.02 28.73 -10.85
N PHE A 224 4.85 29.00 -9.56
CA PHE A 224 3.52 29.02 -8.95
C PHE A 224 2.66 30.20 -9.40
N ASP A 225 3.27 31.38 -9.64
CA ASP A 225 2.55 32.54 -10.16
C ASP A 225 1.93 32.24 -11.54
N SER A 226 2.71 31.69 -12.46
CA SER A 226 2.21 31.36 -13.80
C SER A 226 1.16 30.25 -13.75
N LEU A 227 1.39 29.21 -12.95
CA LEU A 227 0.46 28.09 -12.80
C LEU A 227 -0.90 28.54 -12.25
N ILE A 228 -0.90 29.40 -11.22
CA ILE A 228 -2.13 29.94 -10.64
C ILE A 228 -2.85 30.84 -11.64
N GLN A 229 -2.11 31.73 -12.32
CA GLN A 229 -2.70 32.64 -13.31
C GLN A 229 -3.33 31.88 -14.48
N GLU A 230 -2.61 30.91 -15.07
CA GLU A 230 -3.12 30.05 -16.14
C GLU A 230 -4.37 29.27 -15.69
N THR A 231 -4.39 28.80 -14.44
CA THR A 231 -5.56 28.12 -13.85
C THR A 231 -6.76 29.07 -13.81
N ILE A 232 -6.60 30.29 -13.29
CA ILE A 232 -7.69 31.28 -13.20
C ILE A 232 -8.16 31.71 -14.59
N ASP A 233 -7.23 31.97 -15.51
CA ASP A 233 -7.54 32.39 -16.88
C ASP A 233 -8.34 31.31 -17.64
N SER A 234 -8.15 30.03 -17.31
CA SER A 234 -8.94 28.93 -17.87
C SER A 234 -10.43 29.01 -17.48
N PHE A 235 -10.76 29.72 -16.41
CA PHE A 235 -12.13 29.95 -15.93
C PHE A 235 -12.67 31.35 -16.26
N GLN A 236 -11.97 32.19 -17.03
CA GLN A 236 -12.38 33.57 -17.32
C GLN A 236 -13.80 33.72 -17.92
N TYR A 237 -14.28 32.69 -18.62
CA TYR A 237 -15.63 32.65 -19.20
C TYR A 237 -16.66 31.93 -18.31
N TYR A 238 -16.26 31.50 -17.12
CA TYR A 238 -17.15 30.87 -16.16
C TYR A 238 -18.14 31.91 -15.62
N GLN A 239 -19.41 31.51 -15.50
CA GLN A 239 -20.45 32.41 -15.05
C GLN A 239 -20.13 32.95 -13.66
N ASN A 240 -20.28 34.27 -13.49
CA ASN A 240 -20.08 34.97 -12.21
C ASN A 240 -18.65 34.91 -11.66
N ILE A 241 -17.63 34.61 -12.48
CA ILE A 241 -16.24 34.64 -12.01
C ILE A 241 -15.79 36.06 -11.65
N SER A 242 -16.32 37.08 -12.31
CA SER A 242 -16.09 38.49 -11.99
C SER A 242 -16.65 38.91 -10.63
N GLU A 243 -17.52 38.11 -10.01
CA GLU A 243 -18.04 38.34 -8.66
C GLU A 243 -17.15 37.73 -7.57
N ILE A 244 -16.09 37.00 -7.95
CA ILE A 244 -15.18 36.33 -7.02
C ILE A 244 -13.93 37.19 -6.86
N ASP A 245 -13.66 37.56 -5.61
CA ASP A 245 -12.43 38.22 -5.20
C ASP A 245 -11.33 37.17 -4.93
N PHE A 246 -10.24 37.27 -5.67
CA PHE A 246 -9.09 36.36 -5.57
C PHE A 246 -7.96 37.03 -4.78
N ASP A 247 -7.67 36.48 -3.60
CA ASP A 247 -6.49 36.85 -2.81
C ASP A 247 -5.37 35.85 -3.07
N ILE A 248 -4.36 36.26 -3.83
CA ILE A 248 -3.26 35.40 -4.27
C ILE A 248 -1.97 35.89 -3.62
N SER A 249 -1.27 34.99 -2.94
CA SER A 249 0.03 35.27 -2.33
C SER A 249 1.00 34.13 -2.59
N VAL A 250 2.05 34.39 -3.37
CA VAL A 250 3.10 33.41 -3.68
C VAL A 250 4.41 33.85 -3.02
N GLN A 251 4.87 33.07 -2.06
CA GLN A 251 6.16 33.20 -1.40
C GLN A 251 7.09 32.07 -1.86
N GLN A 252 7.61 32.19 -3.08
CA GLN A 252 8.51 31.20 -3.68
C GLN A 252 9.98 31.58 -3.46
N SER A 253 10.52 31.23 -2.29
CA SER A 253 11.90 31.61 -1.91
C SER A 253 12.99 30.69 -2.48
N THR A 254 12.60 29.51 -2.98
CA THR A 254 13.50 28.51 -3.55
C THR A 254 12.92 27.93 -4.84
N THR A 255 13.79 27.51 -5.76
CA THR A 255 13.43 26.66 -6.91
C THR A 255 12.70 25.41 -6.43
N PHE A 256 11.53 25.15 -7.00
CA PHE A 256 10.71 23.99 -6.67
C PHE A 256 10.56 23.13 -7.92
N ILE A 257 11.13 21.93 -7.89
CA ILE A 257 11.06 20.96 -8.98
C ILE A 257 10.00 19.92 -8.64
N ASN A 258 9.05 19.75 -9.57
CA ASN A 258 8.03 18.71 -9.46
C ASN A 258 7.39 18.40 -10.81
N ASP A 259 6.38 17.51 -10.80
CA ASP A 259 5.63 17.09 -11.99
C ASP A 259 4.60 18.16 -12.42
N ASP A 260 4.85 18.81 -13.57
CA ASP A 260 3.97 19.89 -14.09
C ASP A 260 2.54 19.40 -14.36
N PHE A 261 2.37 18.21 -14.92
CA PHE A 261 1.04 17.68 -15.23
C PHE A 261 0.22 17.48 -13.95
N ARG A 262 0.80 16.85 -12.93
CA ARG A 262 0.13 16.61 -11.64
C ARG A 262 -0.12 17.91 -10.89
N MET A 263 0.79 18.87 -10.95
CA MET A 263 0.57 20.22 -10.40
C MET A 263 -0.65 20.88 -11.03
N ARG A 264 -0.76 20.87 -12.37
CA ARG A 264 -1.94 21.40 -13.09
C ARG A 264 -3.22 20.69 -12.70
N VAL A 265 -3.19 19.36 -12.57
CA VAL A 265 -4.33 18.56 -12.11
C VAL A 265 -4.79 18.99 -10.71
N ILE A 266 -3.85 19.20 -9.77
CA ILE A 266 -4.17 19.64 -8.41
C ILE A 266 -4.84 21.02 -8.42
N PHE A 267 -4.22 22.01 -9.06
CA PHE A 267 -4.73 23.38 -9.10
C PHE A 267 -6.07 23.46 -9.82
N ASN A 268 -6.20 22.86 -11.01
CA ASN A 268 -7.44 22.88 -11.77
C ASN A 268 -8.61 22.30 -10.96
N ASN A 269 -8.42 21.17 -10.28
CA ASN A 269 -9.51 20.54 -9.53
C ASN A 269 -9.88 21.31 -8.26
N LEU A 270 -8.90 21.77 -7.49
CA LEU A 270 -9.17 22.48 -6.23
C LEU A 270 -9.74 23.88 -6.49
N VAL A 271 -9.18 24.64 -7.43
CA VAL A 271 -9.68 25.97 -7.81
C VAL A 271 -11.05 25.87 -8.48
N SER A 272 -11.26 24.87 -9.36
CA SER A 272 -12.58 24.66 -9.97
C SER A 272 -13.66 24.37 -8.92
N ASN A 273 -13.34 23.56 -7.90
CA ASN A 273 -14.27 23.31 -6.80
C ASN A 273 -14.56 24.60 -6.01
N ALA A 274 -13.53 25.37 -5.67
CA ALA A 274 -13.67 26.65 -4.97
C ALA A 274 -14.56 27.65 -5.75
N ILE A 275 -14.52 27.65 -7.08
CA ILE A 275 -15.38 28.48 -7.93
C ILE A 275 -16.81 27.91 -8.02
N LYS A 276 -16.94 26.60 -8.26
CA LYS A 276 -18.23 25.93 -8.50
C LYS A 276 -19.14 25.93 -7.26
N TYR A 277 -18.56 25.80 -6.08
CA TYR A 277 -19.29 25.62 -4.82
C TYR A 277 -19.50 26.93 -4.03
N GLN A 278 -19.42 28.07 -4.71
CA GLN A 278 -19.73 29.37 -4.15
C GLN A 278 -21.22 29.52 -3.76
N LYS A 279 -21.49 30.33 -2.74
CA LYS A 279 -22.87 30.65 -2.32
C LYS A 279 -23.57 31.48 -3.38
N LYS A 280 -24.71 31.00 -3.89
CA LYS A 280 -25.46 31.68 -4.97
C LYS A 280 -25.97 33.09 -4.62
N LYS A 281 -26.26 33.36 -3.35
CA LYS A 281 -26.94 34.59 -2.90
C LYS A 281 -26.01 35.61 -2.23
N THR A 282 -24.71 35.34 -2.18
CA THR A 282 -23.74 36.20 -1.50
C THR A 282 -22.92 36.98 -2.52
N THR A 283 -22.71 38.27 -2.27
CA THR A 283 -21.90 39.16 -3.13
C THR A 283 -20.44 39.23 -2.71
N ASP A 284 -20.11 38.80 -1.48
CA ASP A 284 -18.74 38.72 -0.97
C ASP A 284 -18.15 37.32 -1.23
N LYS A 285 -18.01 36.90 -2.50
CA LYS A 285 -17.40 35.60 -2.84
C LYS A 285 -15.89 35.75 -2.84
N LYS A 286 -15.19 34.90 -2.09
CA LYS A 286 -13.73 34.97 -1.93
C LYS A 286 -13.08 33.63 -2.14
N ILE A 287 -11.93 33.64 -2.81
CA ILE A 287 -11.02 32.50 -2.91
C ILE A 287 -9.62 33.01 -2.55
N ASN A 288 -8.97 32.34 -1.60
CA ASN A 288 -7.60 32.66 -1.19
C ASN A 288 -6.68 31.53 -1.65
N ILE A 289 -5.63 31.86 -2.39
CA ILE A 289 -4.62 30.93 -2.88
C ILE A 289 -3.27 31.40 -2.38
N HIS A 290 -2.77 30.77 -1.33
CA HIS A 290 -1.48 31.11 -0.74
C HIS A 290 -0.51 29.96 -0.92
N VAL A 291 0.66 30.25 -1.48
CA VAL A 291 1.73 29.27 -1.69
C VAL A 291 3.00 29.74 -0.98
N ARG A 292 3.65 28.86 -0.25
CA ARG A 292 4.96 29.10 0.34
C ARG A 292 5.89 27.94 0.00
N THR A 293 7.05 28.25 -0.57
CA THR A 293 8.15 27.28 -0.71
C THR A 293 9.26 27.62 0.28
N ALA A 294 9.58 26.66 1.15
CA ALA A 294 10.63 26.76 2.16
C ALA A 294 11.10 25.36 2.56
N ASP A 295 12.36 25.22 3.01
CA ASP A 295 12.88 23.99 3.63
C ASP A 295 12.69 22.71 2.80
N GLY A 296 12.75 22.83 1.47
CA GLY A 296 12.58 21.69 0.56
C GLY A 296 11.13 21.19 0.43
N ILE A 297 10.14 21.97 0.84
CA ILE A 297 8.72 21.67 0.65
C ILE A 297 7.96 22.87 0.06
N ALA A 298 6.84 22.59 -0.59
CA ALA A 298 5.82 23.57 -0.95
C ALA A 298 4.57 23.33 -0.10
N VAL A 299 4.07 24.39 0.54
CA VAL A 299 2.80 24.41 1.26
C VAL A 299 1.83 25.29 0.48
N ILE A 300 0.73 24.70 0.04
CA ILE A 300 -0.29 25.33 -0.80
C ILE A 300 -1.60 25.33 -0.02
N HIS A 301 -2.17 26.51 0.20
CA HIS A 301 -3.45 26.71 0.83
C HIS A 301 -4.45 27.26 -0.19
N ILE A 302 -5.55 26.55 -0.40
CA ILE A 302 -6.66 27.00 -1.25
C ILE A 302 -7.91 27.03 -0.37
N ARG A 303 -8.43 28.23 -0.11
CA ARG A 303 -9.59 28.46 0.75
C ARG A 303 -10.70 29.19 0.00
N ASP A 304 -11.93 28.73 0.18
CA ASP A 304 -13.14 29.42 -0.27
C ASP A 304 -14.08 29.72 0.91
N ASN A 305 -15.00 30.66 0.70
CA ASN A 305 -16.10 30.97 1.62
C ASN A 305 -17.47 30.47 1.10
N GLY A 306 -17.44 29.40 0.30
CA GLY A 306 -18.57 28.78 -0.35
C GLY A 306 -19.46 27.99 0.62
N ILE A 307 -20.23 27.04 0.07
CA ILE A 307 -21.24 26.30 0.85
C ILE A 307 -20.67 25.39 1.94
N GLY A 308 -19.36 25.09 1.89
CA GLY A 308 -18.72 24.15 2.81
C GLY A 308 -19.15 22.69 2.59
N ILE A 309 -18.57 21.80 3.37
CA ILE A 309 -18.79 20.35 3.32
C ILE A 309 -19.27 19.89 4.71
N PRO A 310 -20.41 19.19 4.82
CA PRO A 310 -20.85 18.58 6.06
C PRO A 310 -19.83 17.58 6.63
N ASP A 311 -19.67 17.55 7.95
CA ASP A 311 -18.68 16.70 8.65
C ASP A 311 -18.82 15.21 8.31
N GLU A 312 -20.05 14.74 8.08
CA GLU A 312 -20.35 13.35 7.71
C GLU A 312 -19.73 12.95 6.36
N TYR A 313 -19.51 13.90 5.46
CA TYR A 313 -18.97 13.63 4.12
C TYR A 313 -17.46 13.80 4.02
N ILE A 314 -16.80 14.43 5.00
CA ILE A 314 -15.36 14.74 4.96
C ILE A 314 -14.49 13.50 4.69
N LYS A 315 -14.85 12.35 5.26
CA LYS A 315 -14.10 11.09 5.05
C LYS A 315 -14.26 10.52 3.64
N ASP A 316 -15.32 10.90 2.97
CA ASP A 316 -15.78 10.28 1.72
C ASP A 316 -15.51 11.16 0.50
N ILE A 317 -15.13 12.43 0.67
CA ILE A 317 -14.89 13.37 -0.45
C ILE A 317 -13.80 12.92 -1.42
N TYR A 318 -12.89 12.05 -0.97
CA TYR A 318 -11.84 11.48 -1.78
C TYR A 318 -12.21 10.13 -2.39
N LYS A 319 -13.42 9.61 -2.17
CA LYS A 319 -13.88 8.40 -2.85
C LYS A 319 -14.23 8.73 -4.29
N MET A 320 -13.86 7.84 -5.20
CA MET A 320 -14.18 7.96 -6.62
C MET A 320 -15.70 8.06 -6.82
N PHE A 321 -16.15 9.02 -7.63
CA PHE A 321 -17.57 9.30 -7.94
C PHE A 321 -18.41 9.81 -6.77
N PHE A 322 -17.79 10.15 -5.64
CA PHE A 322 -18.53 10.71 -4.51
C PHE A 322 -19.06 12.11 -4.81
N ARG A 323 -20.34 12.35 -4.49
CA ARG A 323 -21.02 13.64 -4.63
C ARG A 323 -21.91 13.87 -3.41
N ALA A 324 -21.64 14.95 -2.66
CA ALA A 324 -22.46 15.34 -1.51
C ALA A 324 -23.83 15.93 -1.91
N THR A 325 -24.00 16.37 -3.17
CA THR A 325 -25.26 16.90 -3.69
C THR A 325 -25.50 16.43 -5.13
N GLU A 326 -26.73 16.03 -5.46
CA GLU A 326 -27.12 15.66 -6.84
C GLU A 326 -27.12 16.85 -7.80
N VAL A 327 -27.20 18.07 -7.27
CA VAL A 327 -27.41 19.33 -8.00
C VAL A 327 -26.11 19.88 -8.63
N SER A 328 -24.93 19.42 -8.20
CA SER A 328 -23.65 19.97 -8.66
C SER A 328 -23.14 19.31 -9.95
N ALA A 329 -22.74 20.10 -10.94
CA ALA A 329 -22.30 19.62 -12.26
C ALA A 329 -20.85 19.07 -12.24
N GLY A 330 -20.57 18.05 -11.43
CA GLY A 330 -19.25 17.40 -11.34
C GLY A 330 -19.32 15.88 -11.45
N SER A 331 -18.26 15.26 -11.97
CA SER A 331 -18.12 13.81 -12.13
C SER A 331 -17.83 13.06 -10.81
N GLY A 332 -17.59 13.75 -9.70
CA GLY A 332 -17.15 13.14 -8.44
C GLY A 332 -15.74 12.53 -8.50
N MET A 333 -15.01 12.67 -9.61
CA MET A 333 -13.64 12.16 -9.73
C MET A 333 -12.56 13.18 -9.35
N GLY A 334 -12.89 14.48 -9.34
CA GLY A 334 -11.86 15.52 -9.22
C GLY A 334 -10.99 15.41 -7.97
N LEU A 335 -11.59 15.31 -6.78
CA LEU A 335 -10.83 15.18 -5.53
C LEU A 335 -10.11 13.83 -5.39
N TYR A 336 -10.66 12.76 -5.96
CA TYR A 336 -9.98 11.48 -6.03
C TYR A 336 -8.70 11.59 -6.88
N ILE A 337 -8.77 12.21 -8.06
CA ILE A 337 -7.60 12.43 -8.94
C ILE A 337 -6.56 13.33 -8.25
N VAL A 338 -7.00 14.36 -7.51
CA VAL A 338 -6.10 15.21 -6.69
C VAL A 338 -5.34 14.37 -5.67
N LYS A 339 -6.05 13.50 -4.93
CA LYS A 339 -5.42 12.64 -3.91
C LYS A 339 -4.38 11.71 -4.55
N GLU A 340 -4.73 11.05 -5.64
CA GLU A 340 -3.81 10.19 -6.40
C GLU A 340 -2.57 10.95 -6.90
N ALA A 341 -2.77 12.15 -7.45
CA ALA A 341 -1.67 13.00 -7.92
C ALA A 341 -0.70 13.37 -6.77
N ILE A 342 -1.25 13.76 -5.62
CA ILE A 342 -0.46 14.13 -4.44
C ILE A 342 0.29 12.92 -3.86
N GLU A 343 -0.35 11.76 -3.78
CA GLU A 343 0.30 10.52 -3.31
C GLU A 343 1.47 10.09 -4.22
N LYS A 344 1.29 10.19 -5.55
CA LYS A 344 2.37 9.96 -6.52
C LYS A 344 3.53 10.93 -6.32
N MET A 345 3.22 12.18 -5.98
CA MET A 345 4.23 13.19 -5.67
C MET A 345 4.80 13.07 -4.25
N HIS A 346 4.41 12.04 -3.47
CA HIS A 346 4.79 11.82 -2.06
C HIS A 346 4.43 13.00 -1.15
N GLY A 347 3.35 13.70 -1.49
CA GLY A 347 2.79 14.78 -0.68
C GLY A 347 1.68 14.32 0.26
N GLN A 348 1.05 15.31 0.90
CA GLN A 348 -0.11 15.14 1.75
C GLN A 348 -1.16 16.20 1.44
N ILE A 349 -2.43 15.85 1.59
CA ILE A 349 -3.55 16.77 1.52
C ILE A 349 -4.40 16.66 2.79
N SER A 350 -4.80 17.80 3.33
CA SER A 350 -5.78 17.90 4.40
C SER A 350 -6.87 18.89 4.03
N VAL A 351 -8.04 18.73 4.65
CA VAL A 351 -9.21 19.57 4.44
C VAL A 351 -9.76 20.01 5.80
N ALA A 352 -10.10 21.30 5.88
CA ALA A 352 -10.91 21.86 6.96
C ALA A 352 -12.11 22.53 6.32
N SER A 353 -13.32 22.08 6.64
CA SER A 353 -14.55 22.62 6.06
C SER A 353 -15.64 22.65 7.11
N LYS A 354 -16.57 23.58 6.95
CA LYS A 354 -17.79 23.64 7.75
C LYS A 354 -18.93 24.12 6.88
N GLU A 355 -20.05 23.41 6.95
CA GLU A 355 -21.25 23.75 6.18
C GLU A 355 -21.69 25.19 6.46
N GLY A 356 -21.92 25.94 5.39
CA GLY A 356 -22.27 27.36 5.42
C GLY A 356 -21.11 28.33 5.66
N GLU A 357 -19.89 27.87 5.97
CA GLU A 357 -18.73 28.74 6.23
C GLU A 357 -17.70 28.72 5.09
N GLY A 358 -17.45 27.56 4.49
CA GLY A 358 -16.51 27.40 3.38
C GLY A 358 -15.58 26.19 3.55
N THR A 359 -14.60 26.06 2.68
CA THR A 359 -13.63 24.95 2.68
C THR A 359 -12.21 25.46 2.53
N ALA A 360 -11.26 24.82 3.21
CA ALA A 360 -9.84 25.07 3.08
C ALA A 360 -9.10 23.75 2.84
N PHE A 361 -8.45 23.64 1.69
CA PHE A 361 -7.52 22.56 1.39
C PHE A 361 -6.10 23.02 1.67
N THR A 362 -5.32 22.16 2.33
CA THR A 362 -3.88 22.34 2.51
C THR A 362 -3.15 21.19 1.84
N VAL A 363 -2.29 21.50 0.89
CA VAL A 363 -1.46 20.54 0.16
C VAL A 363 0.00 20.79 0.53
N VAL A 364 0.70 19.74 0.94
CA VAL A 364 2.13 19.77 1.28
C VAL A 364 2.86 18.83 0.34
N LEU A 365 3.82 19.36 -0.43
CA LEU A 365 4.56 18.59 -1.43
C LEU A 365 6.06 18.70 -1.18
N PRO A 366 6.82 17.59 -1.20
CA PRO A 366 8.27 17.65 -1.16
C PRO A 366 8.82 18.18 -2.48
N ASN A 367 9.91 18.94 -2.40
CA ASN A 367 10.72 19.30 -3.55
C ASN A 367 11.47 18.06 -4.06
N ARG A 368 11.56 17.89 -5.38
CA ARG A 368 12.21 16.73 -6.03
C ARG A 368 13.57 17.09 -6.65
N ASN A 369 14.23 18.11 -6.09
CA ASN A 369 15.59 18.54 -6.45
C ASN A 369 16.63 17.43 -6.35
#